data_AF-A0A7Z9UP74-F1
#
_entry.id   AF-A0A7Z9UP74-F1
#
_cell.length_a   1.000
_cell.length_b   1.000
_cell.length_c   1.000
_cell.angle_alpha   90.00
_cell.angle_beta   90.00
_cell.angle_gamma   90.00
#
_symmetry.space_group_name_H-M   'P 1'
#
loop_
_entity.id
_entity.type
_entity.pdbx_description
1 polymer ?
#
loop_
_entity_poly.entity_id
_entity_poly.type
_entity_poly.pdbx_seq_one_letter_code
_entity_poly.pdbx_strand_id
1 'polypeptide(L)'
;MISKFEFNWSDRRLCLMFPVIFMLCGCSSLPSSSDRWWGADKLQHFMVSAIIAAAVADQRDGRHSDCNAAGTGFSSAITVGAAKEWYDQNRGGSWSHKDLSWDGLGALVGAELAADCF
;
A
#
# COMPACT_ATOMS: atom_id res chain seq x y z
N MET A 1 14.94 25.76 -21.10
CA MET A 1 13.82 24.92 -21.57
C MET A 1 13.73 23.72 -20.65
N ILE A 2 12.84 23.76 -19.67
CA ILE A 2 12.61 22.66 -18.74
C ILE A 2 11.47 21.83 -19.33
N SER A 3 11.76 20.62 -19.78
CA SER A 3 10.74 19.66 -20.20
C SER A 3 9.85 19.38 -18.99
N LYS A 4 8.55 19.65 -19.12
CA LYS A 4 7.56 19.17 -18.16
C LYS A 4 7.55 17.65 -18.29
N PHE A 5 8.14 16.97 -17.31
CA PHE A 5 7.97 15.53 -17.15
C PHE A 5 6.55 15.32 -16.63
N GLU A 6 5.59 15.27 -17.55
CA GLU A 6 4.21 14.95 -17.21
C GLU A 6 4.14 13.45 -16.89
N PHE A 7 4.17 13.13 -15.60
CA PHE A 7 3.98 11.78 -15.09
C PHE A 7 2.56 11.33 -15.46
N ASN A 8 2.46 10.52 -16.50
CA ASN A 8 1.20 10.03 -17.02
C ASN A 8 0.68 8.88 -16.14
N TRP A 9 -0.28 9.20 -15.27
CA TRP A 9 -0.93 8.27 -14.34
C TRP A 9 -1.71 7.13 -15.03
N SER A 10 -1.84 7.11 -16.36
CA SER A 10 -2.60 6.08 -17.09
C SER A 10 -1.85 4.76 -17.31
N ASP A 11 -0.54 4.71 -17.04
CA ASP A 11 0.25 3.53 -17.33
C ASP A 11 0.08 2.47 -16.24
N ARG A 12 -0.81 1.51 -16.51
CA ARG A 12 -1.13 0.33 -15.69
C ARG A 12 0.11 -0.46 -15.22
N ARG A 13 1.21 -0.40 -15.99
CA ARG A 13 2.48 -1.06 -15.66
C ARG A 13 3.24 -0.35 -14.53
N LEU A 14 3.12 0.97 -14.45
CA LEU A 14 3.80 1.77 -13.43
C LEU A 14 3.17 1.58 -12.04
N CYS A 15 1.84 1.44 -11.95
CA CYS A 15 1.13 1.25 -10.67
C CYS A 15 1.47 -0.08 -9.99
N LEU A 16 1.73 -1.15 -10.76
CA LEU A 16 2.11 -2.46 -10.21
C LEU A 16 3.61 -2.59 -9.94
N MET A 17 4.46 -1.83 -10.65
CA MET A 17 5.92 -1.91 -10.48
C MET A 17 6.42 -1.18 -9.23
N PHE A 18 5.82 -0.05 -8.88
CA PHE A 18 6.19 0.72 -7.68
C PHE A 18 6.10 -0.07 -6.36
N PRO A 19 5.00 -0.80 -6.05
CA PRO A 19 4.90 -1.55 -4.80
C PRO A 19 5.87 -2.74 -4.75
N VAL A 20 6.11 -3.41 -5.89
CA VAL A 20 7.06 -4.54 -5.97
C VAL A 20 8.50 -4.09 -5.71
N ILE A 21 8.90 -2.94 -6.24
CA ILE A 21 10.24 -2.37 -6.03
C ILE A 21 10.43 -1.95 -4.56
N PHE A 22 9.41 -1.34 -3.94
CA PHE A 22 9.47 -0.96 -2.53
C PHE A 22 9.56 -2.17 -1.59
N MET A 23 8.91 -3.29 -1.96
CA MET A 23 8.98 -4.55 -1.23
C MET A 23 10.40 -5.16 -1.18
N LEU A 24 11.24 -4.85 -2.18
CA LEU A 24 12.59 -5.39 -2.34
C LEU A 24 13.70 -4.51 -1.73
N CYS A 25 13.42 -3.25 -1.40
CA CYS A 25 14.40 -2.30 -0.87
C CYS A 25 14.50 -2.27 0.67
N GLY A 26 13.69 -3.05 1.39
CA GLY A 26 13.83 -3.23 2.84
C GLY A 26 15.11 -3.99 3.16
N CYS A 27 16.24 -3.28 3.31
CA CYS A 27 17.48 -3.84 3.84
C CYS A 27 17.14 -4.49 5.18
N SER A 28 17.20 -5.83 5.24
CA SER A 28 16.73 -6.65 6.36
C SER A 28 17.40 -6.23 7.67
N SER A 29 16.75 -5.32 8.37
CA SER A 29 17.09 -4.94 9.74
C SER A 29 16.69 -6.13 10.61
N LEU A 30 17.52 -6.50 11.59
CA LEU A 30 17.19 -7.59 12.53
C LEU A 30 15.75 -7.41 13.03
N PRO A 31 14.89 -8.44 12.93
CA PRO A 31 13.50 -8.34 13.37
C PRO A 31 13.45 -7.85 14.81
N SER A 32 12.69 -6.78 15.09
CA SER A 32 12.40 -6.39 16.46
C SER A 32 11.78 -7.59 17.19
N SER A 33 12.51 -8.11 18.19
CA SER A 33 12.20 -9.39 18.85
C SER A 33 10.85 -9.40 19.59
N SER A 34 10.22 -8.23 19.74
CA SER A 34 8.91 -8.05 20.38
C SER A 34 7.74 -7.85 19.41
N ASP A 35 7.97 -7.81 18.09
CA ASP A 35 6.89 -7.59 17.13
C ASP A 35 6.00 -8.85 17.01
N ARG A 36 4.70 -8.71 17.30
CA ARG A 36 3.75 -9.84 17.34
C ARG A 36 2.84 -9.80 16.13
N TRP A 37 2.52 -10.98 15.59
CA TRP A 37 1.60 -11.10 14.46
C TRP A 37 0.16 -10.66 14.76
N TRP A 38 -0.25 -10.71 16.03
CA TRP A 38 -1.63 -10.51 16.47
C TRP A 38 -1.69 -9.46 17.58
N GLY A 39 -1.34 -8.22 17.24
CA GLY A 39 -1.35 -7.07 18.14
C GLY A 39 -2.40 -6.03 17.74
N ALA A 40 -2.71 -5.10 18.66
CA ALA A 40 -3.60 -3.99 18.38
C ALA A 40 -3.05 -3.06 17.28
N ASP A 41 -1.73 -2.94 17.20
CA ASP A 41 -1.00 -2.26 16.14
C ASP A 41 -1.30 -2.87 14.75
N LYS A 42 -1.37 -4.19 14.66
CA LYS A 42 -1.68 -4.89 13.39
C LYS A 42 -3.10 -4.62 12.89
N LEU A 43 -4.05 -4.50 13.82
CA LEU A 43 -5.40 -4.08 13.49
C LEU A 43 -5.41 -2.64 12.94
N GLN A 44 -4.60 -1.74 13.49
CA GLN A 44 -4.51 -0.36 12.97
C GLN A 44 -3.97 -0.34 11.55
N HIS A 45 -2.89 -1.08 11.27
CA HIS A 45 -2.33 -1.26 9.94
C HIS A 45 -3.38 -1.77 8.94
N PHE A 46 -4.08 -2.84 9.31
CA PHE A 46 -5.18 -3.38 8.51
C PHE A 46 -6.27 -2.33 8.24
N MET A 47 -6.79 -1.66 9.27
CA MET A 47 -7.91 -0.74 9.14
C MET A 47 -7.54 0.52 8.34
N VAL A 48 -6.37 1.09 8.59
CA VAL A 48 -5.89 2.28 7.86
C VAL A 48 -5.69 1.93 6.38
N SER A 49 -5.06 0.80 6.09
CA SER A 49 -4.82 0.36 4.71
C SER A 49 -6.12 0.03 3.97
N ALA A 50 -7.10 -0.58 4.66
CA ALA A 50 -8.44 -0.79 4.09
C ALA A 50 -9.14 0.52 3.75
N ILE A 51 -9.12 1.51 4.65
CA ILE A 51 -9.72 2.83 4.40
C ILE A 51 -9.04 3.53 3.23
N ILE A 52 -7.71 3.50 3.15
CA ILE A 52 -6.97 4.13 2.04
C ILE A 52 -7.34 3.46 0.71
N ALA A 53 -7.33 2.13 0.66
CA ALA A 53 -7.65 1.40 -0.57
C ALA A 53 -9.09 1.67 -1.02
N ALA A 54 -10.05 1.63 -0.10
CA ALA A 54 -11.45 1.93 -0.38
C ALA A 54 -11.64 3.37 -0.87
N ALA A 55 -11.06 4.35 -0.18
CA ALA A 55 -11.19 5.76 -0.55
C ALA A 55 -10.57 6.08 -1.92
N VAL A 56 -9.44 5.45 -2.25
CA VAL A 56 -8.80 5.63 -3.56
C VAL A 56 -9.59 4.94 -4.68
N ALA A 57 -10.16 3.75 -4.41
CA ALA A 57 -11.00 3.04 -5.35
C ALA A 57 -12.33 3.79 -5.61
N ASP A 58 -12.99 4.28 -4.56
CA ASP A 58 -14.23 5.08 -4.65
C ASP A 58 -14.04 6.36 -5.49
N GLN A 59 -12.92 7.07 -5.35
CA GLN A 59 -12.60 8.22 -6.19
C GLN A 59 -12.45 7.90 -7.70
N ARG A 60 -12.31 6.61 -8.02
CA ARG A 60 -12.16 6.09 -9.39
C ARG A 60 -13.44 5.43 -9.89
N ASP A 61 -14.47 5.31 -9.04
CA ASP A 61 -15.77 4.77 -9.40
C ASP A 61 -16.40 5.57 -10.56
N GLY A 62 -17.01 4.87 -11.51
CA GLY A 62 -17.57 5.41 -12.76
C GLY A 62 -16.55 5.99 -13.76
N ARG A 63 -15.25 6.05 -13.45
CA ARG A 63 -14.19 6.57 -14.34
C ARG A 63 -13.33 5.48 -14.96
N HIS A 64 -13.24 4.33 -14.30
CA HIS A 64 -12.49 3.16 -14.75
C HIS A 64 -13.31 1.89 -14.48
N SER A 65 -12.90 0.76 -15.05
CA SER A 65 -13.47 -0.53 -14.65
C SER A 65 -13.20 -0.77 -13.16
N ASP A 66 -14.17 -1.33 -12.47
CA ASP A 66 -14.17 -1.91 -11.11
C ASP A 66 -12.79 -2.45 -10.70
N CYS A 67 -12.23 -3.38 -11.46
CA CYS A 67 -10.90 -3.94 -11.18
C CYS A 67 -9.70 -3.00 -11.27
N ASN A 68 -9.80 -1.95 -12.07
CA ASN A 68 -8.75 -0.94 -12.16
C ASN A 68 -8.83 0.04 -10.97
N ALA A 69 -10.04 0.40 -10.56
CA ALA A 69 -10.27 1.14 -9.31
C ALA A 69 -9.72 0.35 -8.11
N ALA A 70 -10.06 -0.94 -8.00
CA ALA A 70 -9.54 -1.85 -6.99
C ALA A 70 -8.00 -1.93 -6.99
N GLY A 71 -7.38 -2.16 -8.16
CA GLY A 71 -5.92 -2.23 -8.29
C GLY A 71 -5.20 -0.92 -7.92
N THR A 72 -5.80 0.23 -8.26
CA THR A 72 -5.27 1.55 -7.89
C THR A 72 -5.37 1.79 -6.39
N GLY A 73 -6.49 1.40 -5.78
CA GLY A 73 -6.69 1.46 -4.33
C GLY A 73 -5.67 0.60 -3.58
N PHE A 74 -5.56 -0.66 -3.98
CA PHE A 74 -4.61 -1.61 -3.39
C PHE A 74 -3.16 -1.12 -3.47
N SER A 75 -2.71 -0.73 -4.66
CA SER A 75 -1.33 -0.28 -4.86
C SER A 75 -1.01 1.00 -4.08
N SER A 76 -1.97 1.91 -3.95
CA SER A 76 -1.82 3.13 -3.16
C SER A 76 -1.67 2.83 -1.67
N ALA A 77 -2.51 1.96 -1.11
CA ALA A 77 -2.44 1.57 0.31
C ALA A 77 -1.11 0.87 0.64
N ILE A 78 -0.68 -0.11 -0.18
CA ILE A 78 0.63 -0.76 -0.02
C ILE A 78 1.77 0.25 -0.06
N THR A 79 1.73 1.20 -1.00
CA THR A 79 2.77 2.24 -1.12
C THR A 79 2.85 3.10 0.14
N VAL A 80 1.71 3.47 0.73
CA VAL A 80 1.68 4.23 1.98
C VAL A 80 2.22 3.42 3.16
N GLY A 81 1.80 2.16 3.32
CA GLY A 81 2.31 1.27 4.38
C GLY A 81 3.82 1.06 4.27
N ALA A 82 4.31 0.77 3.06
CA ALA A 82 5.73 0.62 2.78
C ALA A 82 6.53 1.91 3.04
N ALA A 83 5.98 3.09 2.69
CA ALA A 83 6.61 4.37 2.98
C ALA A 83 6.70 4.64 4.49
N LYS A 84 5.68 4.23 5.26
CA LYS A 84 5.67 4.33 6.73
C LYS A 84 6.75 3.44 7.36
N GLU A 85 6.87 2.20 6.93
CA GLU A 85 7.92 1.29 7.44
C GLU A 85 9.33 1.79 7.09
N TRP A 86 9.52 2.37 5.90
CA TRP A 86 10.78 3.00 5.51
C TRP A 86 11.09 4.24 6.37
N TYR A 87 10.07 5.04 6.66
CA TYR A 87 10.20 6.20 7.55
C TYR A 87 10.62 5.78 8.97
N ASP A 88 9.99 4.74 9.53
CA ASP A 88 10.33 4.22 10.86
C ASP A 88 11.76 3.67 10.92
N GLN A 89 12.20 2.95 9.88
CA GLN A 89 13.57 2.47 9.74
C GLN A 89 14.59 3.63 9.80
N ASN A 90 14.31 4.75 9.14
CA ASN A 90 15.18 5.92 9.14
C ASN A 90 15.21 6.68 10.47
N ARG A 91 14.32 6.36 11.42
CA ARG A 91 14.22 7.00 12.74
C ARG A 91 14.70 6.11 13.89
N GLY A 92 15.39 5.01 13.58
CA GLY A 92 15.90 4.07 14.57
C GLY A 92 14.91 2.96 14.94
N GLY A 93 13.77 2.88 14.25
CA GLY A 93 12.91 1.69 14.23
C GLY A 93 13.45 0.61 13.29
N SER A 94 12.72 -0.49 13.16
CA SER A 94 13.03 -1.58 12.22
C SER A 94 11.87 -1.76 11.26
N TRP A 95 12.18 -2.00 9.98
CA TRP A 95 11.18 -2.41 9.00
C TRP A 95 10.43 -3.69 9.46
N SER A 96 9.10 -3.62 9.55
CA SER A 96 8.27 -4.78 9.87
C SER A 96 7.57 -5.34 8.64
N HIS A 97 7.99 -6.55 8.25
CA HIS A 97 7.27 -7.34 7.24
C HIS A 97 5.88 -7.78 7.74
N LYS A 98 5.64 -7.80 9.06
CA LYS A 98 4.34 -8.15 9.64
C LYS A 98 3.35 -7.02 9.45
N ASP A 99 3.76 -5.78 9.74
CA ASP A 99 2.96 -4.59 9.48
C ASP A 99 2.60 -4.48 8.00
N LEU A 100 3.59 -4.64 7.11
CA LEU A 100 3.34 -4.63 5.68
C LEU A 100 2.38 -5.74 5.21
N SER A 101 2.41 -6.91 5.86
CA SER A 101 1.46 -8.00 5.53
C SER A 101 0.03 -7.63 5.93
N TRP A 102 -0.14 -7.00 7.09
CA TRP A 102 -1.43 -6.50 7.56
C TRP A 102 -1.94 -5.34 6.72
N ASP A 103 -1.05 -4.46 6.25
CA ASP A 103 -1.37 -3.43 5.26
C ASP A 103 -1.88 -4.06 3.96
N GLY A 104 -1.25 -5.13 3.48
CA GLY A 104 -1.71 -5.83 2.28
C GLY A 104 -3.06 -6.51 2.41
N LEU A 105 -3.34 -7.15 3.55
CA LEU A 105 -4.66 -7.70 3.82
C LEU A 105 -5.73 -6.61 3.90
N GLY A 106 -5.43 -5.50 4.58
CA GLY A 106 -6.32 -4.35 4.67
C GLY A 106 -6.60 -3.75 3.30
N ALA A 107 -5.54 -3.49 2.53
CA ALA A 107 -5.62 -2.94 1.19
C ALA A 107 -6.48 -3.81 0.25
N LEU A 108 -6.34 -5.13 0.33
CA LEU A 108 -7.15 -6.06 -0.48
C LEU A 108 -8.63 -5.96 -0.10
N VAL A 109 -8.95 -6.04 1.19
CA VAL A 109 -10.33 -5.96 1.68
C VAL A 109 -10.97 -4.62 1.33
N GLY A 110 -10.26 -3.52 1.52
CA GLY A 110 -10.77 -2.18 1.23
C GLY A 110 -10.99 -1.94 -0.27
N ALA A 111 -10.04 -2.36 -1.10
CA ALA A 111 -10.17 -2.28 -2.55
C ALA A 111 -11.37 -3.08 -3.06
N GLU A 112 -11.61 -4.25 -2.50
CA GLU A 112 -12.73 -5.10 -2.89
C GLU A 112 -14.08 -4.49 -2.49
N LEU A 113 -14.22 -4.10 -1.21
CA LEU A 113 -15.47 -3.50 -0.71
C LEU A 113 -15.90 -2.23 -1.45
N ALA A 114 -14.96 -1.52 -2.07
CA ALA A 114 -15.24 -0.28 -2.77
C ALA A 114 -15.44 -0.43 -4.28
N ALA A 115 -15.02 -1.55 -4.87
CA ALA A 115 -14.99 -1.69 -6.31
C ALA A 115 -15.44 -3.04 -6.86
N ASP A 116 -15.88 -4.00 -6.03
CA ASP A 116 -16.51 -5.28 -6.43
C ASP A 116 -15.81 -5.94 -7.64
N CYS A 117 -14.50 -6.17 -7.55
CA CYS A 117 -13.70 -6.68 -8.68
C CYS A 117 -13.67 -8.21 -8.76
N PHE A 118 -14.05 -8.94 -7.70
CA PHE A 118 -13.89 -10.40 -7.60
C PHE A 118 -15.18 -11.21 -7.49
#